data_AF-A0A9R0JN95-F1
#
_entry.id   AF-A0A9R0JN95-F1
#
_cell.length_a   1.000
_cell.length_b   1.000
_cell.length_c   1.000
_cell.angle_alpha   90.00
_cell.angle_beta   90.00
_cell.angle_gamma   90.00
#
_symmetry.space_group_name_H-M   'P 1'
#
loop_
_entity.id
_entity.type
_entity.pdbx_description
1 polymer ?
#
loop_
_entity_poly.entity_id
_entity_poly.type
_entity_poly.pdbx_seq_one_letter_code
_entity_poly.pdbx_strand_id
1 'polypeptide(L)'
;SELHKHDNPCDHITIKQVESPYDLPNVLDWVVKLIQYSHNTSRHIRLLVIDSVASICTSHFDNTVEDLEARSQLLRAIGYGLKSIAATYNVAVIVVNNVVEVFPSDRDSSTHFMMSSGRKVRPALGMGWTRNIATRLFLSKTMNSSTQMFDRLCSVLLSSTLELNACSFKITEQGVTDA
;
A
#
# COMPACT_ATOMS: atom_id res chain seq x y z
N SER A 1 5.56 -23.42 34.96
CA SER A 1 5.31 -22.04 34.50
C SER A 1 6.56 -21.51 33.80
N GLU A 2 6.90 -22.07 32.64
CA GLU A 2 8.02 -21.62 31.78
C GLU A 2 7.73 -22.10 30.35
N LEU A 3 7.17 -21.26 29.47
CA LEU A 3 6.92 -21.67 28.07
C LEU A 3 6.95 -20.55 27.02
N HIS A 4 7.35 -19.32 27.37
CA HIS A 4 7.46 -18.21 26.39
C HIS A 4 8.80 -17.49 26.50
N LYS A 5 9.92 -18.19 26.25
CA LYS A 5 11.26 -17.57 26.21
C LYS A 5 11.94 -17.55 24.84
N HIS A 6 11.32 -18.11 23.80
CA HIS A 6 11.89 -18.15 22.43
C HIS A 6 10.84 -18.05 21.31
N ASP A 7 9.84 -17.18 21.44
CA ASP A 7 8.95 -16.88 20.32
C ASP A 7 9.53 -15.69 19.54
N ASN A 8 10.25 -15.98 18.44
CA ASN A 8 10.87 -14.95 17.62
C ASN A 8 9.79 -14.32 16.71
N PRO A 9 9.55 -12.99 16.76
CA PRO A 9 8.57 -12.33 15.90
C PRO A 9 8.80 -12.58 14.40
N CYS A 10 10.05 -12.76 13.97
CA CYS A 10 10.39 -13.02 12.58
C CYS A 10 9.84 -14.35 12.05
N ASP A 11 9.62 -15.34 12.92
CA ASP A 11 9.07 -16.66 12.53
C ASP A 11 7.59 -16.59 12.13
N HIS A 12 6.96 -15.44 12.36
CA HIS A 12 5.56 -15.16 12.02
C HIS A 12 5.41 -14.33 10.73
N ILE A 13 6.51 -14.04 10.04
CA ILE A 13 6.53 -13.23 8.83
C ILE A 13 6.93 -14.09 7.64
N THR A 14 5.99 -14.34 6.74
CA THR A 14 6.27 -15.00 5.46
C THR A 14 6.48 -13.96 4.38
N ILE A 15 7.60 -14.05 3.67
CA ILE A 15 7.98 -13.11 2.61
C ILE A 15 7.98 -13.83 1.26
N LYS A 16 7.42 -13.19 0.23
CA LYS A 16 7.49 -13.65 -1.16
C LYS A 16 7.78 -12.47 -2.07
N GLN A 17 8.88 -12.54 -2.80
CA GLN A 17 9.21 -11.57 -3.84
C GLN A 17 8.37 -11.85 -5.09
N VAL A 18 7.91 -10.77 -5.73
CA VAL A 18 7.14 -10.80 -6.97
C VAL A 18 7.84 -9.88 -7.97
N GLU A 19 8.30 -10.44 -9.08
CA GLU A 19 9.10 -9.70 -10.07
C GLU A 19 8.25 -9.24 -11.25
N SER A 20 7.18 -9.99 -11.56
CA SER A 20 6.30 -9.73 -12.69
C SER A 20 4.83 -9.58 -12.27
N PRO A 21 4.09 -8.65 -12.89
CA PRO A 21 2.64 -8.54 -12.70
C PRO A 21 1.89 -9.82 -13.08
N TYR A 22 2.44 -10.62 -13.99
CA TYR A 22 1.84 -11.87 -14.43
C TYR A 22 1.95 -12.98 -13.37
N ASP A 23 2.82 -12.83 -12.38
CA ASP A 23 2.94 -13.77 -11.26
C ASP A 23 1.89 -13.52 -10.17
N LEU A 24 1.29 -12.33 -10.13
CA LEU A 24 0.36 -11.94 -9.08
C LEU A 24 -0.81 -12.91 -8.90
N PRO A 25 -1.47 -13.44 -9.95
CA PRO A 25 -2.52 -14.45 -9.77
C PRO A 25 -2.04 -15.69 -9.01
N ASN A 26 -0.86 -16.21 -9.37
CA ASN A 26 -0.28 -17.39 -8.72
C ASN A 26 0.12 -17.09 -7.26
N VAL A 27 0.65 -15.90 -7.02
CA VAL A 27 1.01 -15.44 -5.67
C VAL A 27 -0.23 -15.28 -4.80
N LEU A 28 -1.32 -14.72 -5.34
CA LEU A 28 -2.59 -14.57 -4.62
C LEU A 28 -3.21 -15.93 -4.28
N ASP A 29 -3.16 -16.91 -5.19
CA ASP A 29 -3.58 -18.29 -4.89
C ASP A 29 -2.73 -18.92 -3.77
N TRP A 30 -1.41 -18.72 -3.81
CA TRP A 30 -0.52 -19.15 -2.73
C TRP A 30 -0.83 -18.47 -1.39
N VAL A 31 -1.12 -17.16 -1.38
CA VAL A 31 -1.55 -16.43 -0.17
C VAL A 31 -2.84 -17.01 0.39
N VAL A 32 -3.83 -17.30 -0.46
CA VAL A 32 -5.09 -17.94 -0.04
C VAL A 32 -4.81 -19.28 0.63
N LYS A 33 -3.99 -20.14 0.02
CA LYS A 33 -3.60 -21.44 0.61
C LYS A 33 -2.92 -21.27 1.96
N LEU A 34 -1.99 -20.31 2.09
CA LEU A 34 -1.33 -20.03 3.35
C LEU A 34 -2.31 -19.59 4.43
N ILE A 35 -3.23 -18.68 4.12
CA ILE A 35 -4.24 -18.22 5.07
C ILE A 35 -5.09 -19.41 5.53
N GLN A 36 -5.56 -20.24 4.60
CA GLN A 36 -6.34 -21.44 4.90
C GLN A 36 -5.59 -22.44 5.78
N TYR A 37 -4.34 -22.77 5.45
CA TYR A 37 -3.53 -23.70 6.24
C TYR A 37 -3.21 -23.16 7.63
N SER A 38 -3.05 -21.84 7.76
CA SER A 38 -2.76 -21.21 9.04
C SER A 38 -3.96 -21.10 9.98
N HIS A 39 -5.20 -21.24 9.47
CA HIS A 39 -6.43 -20.90 10.21
C HIS A 39 -6.59 -21.65 11.54
N ASN A 40 -6.27 -22.94 11.58
CA ASN A 40 -6.41 -23.77 12.78
C ASN A 40 -5.09 -23.94 13.54
N THR A 41 -4.08 -23.12 13.23
CA THR A 41 -2.79 -23.14 13.89
C THR A 41 -2.68 -21.98 14.89
N SER A 42 -1.70 -22.04 15.79
CA SER A 42 -1.33 -20.88 16.61
C SER A 42 -0.76 -19.71 15.80
N ARG A 43 -0.55 -19.88 14.48
CA ARG A 43 0.09 -18.90 13.58
C ARG A 43 -0.85 -18.40 12.48
N HIS A 44 -2.09 -18.10 12.83
CA HIS A 44 -3.08 -17.60 11.88
C HIS A 44 -2.68 -16.26 11.26
N ILE A 45 -2.68 -16.20 9.93
CA ILE A 45 -2.35 -14.99 9.16
C ILE A 45 -3.52 -14.01 9.21
N ARG A 46 -3.26 -12.80 9.71
CA ARG A 46 -4.26 -11.71 9.81
C ARG A 46 -3.89 -10.44 9.04
N LEU A 47 -2.70 -10.38 8.45
CA LEU A 47 -2.20 -9.22 7.74
C LEU A 47 -1.47 -9.65 6.45
N LEU A 48 -1.87 -9.05 5.34
CA LEU A 48 -1.17 -9.11 4.06
C LEU A 48 -0.65 -7.72 3.70
N VAL A 49 0.65 -7.61 3.45
CA VAL A 49 1.30 -6.36 3.02
C VAL A 49 1.88 -6.53 1.63
N ILE A 50 1.60 -5.59 0.73
CA ILE A 50 2.19 -5.51 -0.61
C ILE A 50 2.98 -4.21 -0.71
N ASP A 51 4.31 -4.33 -0.77
CA ASP A 51 5.23 -3.19 -0.87
C ASP A 51 6.18 -3.38 -2.06
N SER A 52 6.01 -2.69 -3.19
CA SER A 52 4.89 -1.82 -3.58
C SER A 52 4.15 -2.41 -4.78
N VAL A 53 2.85 -2.14 -4.91
CA VAL A 53 2.12 -2.54 -6.13
C VAL A 53 2.52 -1.70 -7.34
N ALA A 54 2.98 -0.46 -7.11
CA ALA A 54 3.32 0.46 -8.19
C ALA A 54 4.55 -0.02 -8.95
N SER A 55 5.60 -0.47 -8.26
CA SER A 55 6.86 -0.91 -8.87
C SER A 55 6.68 -2.07 -9.85
N ILE A 56 5.77 -2.99 -9.55
CA ILE A 56 5.45 -4.14 -10.41
C ILE A 56 4.78 -3.68 -11.71
N CYS A 57 3.92 -2.66 -11.64
CA CYS A 57 3.23 -2.13 -12.81
C CYS A 57 4.05 -1.10 -13.62
N THR A 58 4.94 -0.33 -13.00
CA THR A 58 5.69 0.70 -13.74
C THR A 58 6.79 0.15 -14.63
N SER A 59 7.29 -1.06 -14.34
CA SER A 59 8.38 -1.70 -15.09
C SER A 59 7.93 -2.50 -16.32
N HIS A 60 6.62 -2.76 -16.45
CA HIS A 60 6.09 -3.76 -17.39
C HIS A 60 5.12 -3.21 -18.44
N PHE A 61 4.79 -1.92 -18.40
CA PHE A 61 3.84 -1.31 -19.32
C PHE A 61 4.42 -0.01 -19.90
N ASP A 62 4.42 0.12 -21.22
CA ASP A 62 4.82 1.35 -21.90
C ASP A 62 3.68 2.39 -21.89
N ASN A 63 3.98 3.62 -22.30
CA ASN A 63 2.99 4.70 -22.43
C ASN A 63 2.18 4.59 -23.73
N THR A 64 1.80 3.37 -24.13
CA THR A 64 0.89 3.13 -25.25
C THR A 64 -0.57 3.03 -24.75
N VAL A 65 -1.54 3.24 -25.65
CA VAL A 65 -2.96 3.13 -25.29
C VAL A 65 -3.32 1.69 -24.89
N GLU A 66 -2.79 0.72 -25.62
CA GLU A 66 -3.00 -0.71 -25.38
C GLU A 66 -2.45 -1.15 -24.03
N ASP A 67 -1.21 -0.75 -23.70
CA ASP A 67 -0.59 -1.06 -22.42
C ASP A 67 -1.29 -0.36 -21.25
N LEU A 68 -1.80 0.85 -21.46
CA LEU A 68 -2.56 1.58 -20.46
C LEU A 68 -3.88 0.86 -20.12
N GLU A 69 -4.56 0.30 -21.12
CA GLU A 69 -5.77 -0.49 -20.92
C GLU A 69 -5.44 -1.81 -20.22
N ALA A 70 -4.46 -2.56 -20.71
CA ALA A 70 -4.02 -3.83 -20.10
C ALA A 70 -3.62 -3.63 -18.63
N ARG A 71 -2.85 -2.58 -18.33
CA ARG A 71 -2.48 -2.18 -16.98
C ARG A 71 -3.70 -1.89 -16.11
N SER A 72 -4.68 -1.17 -16.65
CA SER A 72 -5.90 -0.82 -15.91
C SER A 72 -6.75 -2.05 -15.59
N GLN A 73 -6.88 -2.98 -16.54
CA GLN A 73 -7.61 -4.24 -16.35
C GLN A 73 -6.93 -5.11 -15.28
N LEU A 74 -5.60 -5.24 -15.35
CA LEU A 74 -4.81 -5.97 -14.37
C LEU A 74 -4.94 -5.37 -12.96
N LEU A 75 -4.75 -4.05 -12.81
CA LEU A 75 -4.90 -3.36 -11.52
C LEU A 75 -6.28 -3.55 -10.91
N ARG A 76 -7.31 -3.56 -11.76
CA ARG A 76 -8.68 -3.83 -11.34
C ARG A 76 -8.83 -5.26 -10.85
N ALA A 77 -8.30 -6.25 -11.58
CA ALA A 77 -8.34 -7.65 -11.18
C ALA A 77 -7.64 -7.90 -9.84
N ILE A 78 -6.44 -7.32 -9.66
CA ILE A 78 -5.69 -7.37 -8.39
C ILE A 78 -6.50 -6.74 -7.26
N GLY A 79 -7.04 -5.53 -7.49
CA GLY A 79 -7.86 -4.83 -6.49
C GLY A 79 -9.07 -5.66 -6.02
N TYR A 80 -9.78 -6.29 -6.97
CA TYR A 80 -10.88 -7.20 -6.64
C TYR A 80 -10.42 -8.44 -5.89
N GLY A 81 -9.34 -9.09 -6.33
CA GLY A 81 -8.79 -10.29 -5.67
C GLY A 81 -8.42 -10.02 -4.22
N LEU A 82 -7.70 -8.91 -3.97
CA LEU A 82 -7.32 -8.49 -2.61
C LEU A 82 -8.53 -8.18 -1.73
N LYS A 83 -9.54 -7.48 -2.27
CA LYS A 83 -10.78 -7.19 -1.55
C LYS A 83 -11.55 -8.47 -1.21
N SER A 84 -11.58 -9.43 -2.13
CA SER A 84 -12.19 -10.74 -1.91
C SER A 84 -11.47 -11.50 -0.80
N ILE A 85 -10.13 -11.56 -0.85
CA ILE A 85 -9.33 -12.23 0.20
C ILE A 85 -9.60 -11.60 1.58
N ALA A 86 -9.58 -10.26 1.66
CA ALA A 86 -9.84 -9.55 2.91
C ALA A 86 -11.22 -9.90 3.50
N ALA A 87 -12.27 -9.87 2.66
CA ALA A 87 -13.63 -10.14 3.09
C ALA A 87 -13.87 -11.61 3.43
N THR A 88 -13.34 -12.55 2.63
CA THR A 88 -13.57 -13.99 2.80
C THR A 88 -12.84 -14.55 4.02
N TYR A 89 -11.60 -14.11 4.26
CA TYR A 89 -10.75 -14.70 5.30
C TYR A 89 -10.53 -13.80 6.51
N ASN A 90 -11.21 -12.64 6.57
CA ASN A 90 -11.07 -11.66 7.65
C ASN A 90 -9.61 -11.23 7.88
N VAL A 91 -8.90 -10.93 6.79
CA VAL A 91 -7.49 -10.50 6.78
C VAL A 91 -7.42 -9.01 6.44
N ALA A 92 -6.59 -8.26 7.17
CA ALA A 92 -6.26 -6.89 6.81
C ALA A 92 -5.30 -6.88 5.61
N VAL A 93 -5.61 -6.10 4.57
CA VAL A 93 -4.75 -5.95 3.40
C VAL A 93 -4.24 -4.52 3.32
N ILE A 94 -2.91 -4.35 3.36
CA ILE A 94 -2.23 -3.07 3.19
C ILE A 94 -1.45 -3.11 1.88
N VAL A 95 -1.64 -2.08 1.06
CA VAL A 95 -0.95 -1.95 -0.22
C VAL A 95 -0.25 -0.60 -0.29
N VAL A 96 1.06 -0.62 -0.53
CA VAL A 96 1.87 0.58 -0.74
C VAL A 96 1.84 0.95 -2.21
N ASN A 97 1.45 2.19 -2.48
CA ASN A 97 1.46 2.78 -3.82
C ASN A 97 2.41 3.97 -3.81
N ASN A 98 3.49 3.90 -4.58
CA ASN A 98 4.40 5.04 -4.72
C ASN A 98 3.68 6.24 -5.35
N VAL A 99 4.33 7.38 -5.23
CA VAL A 99 3.89 8.63 -5.86
C VAL A 99 4.82 9.00 -7.00
N VAL A 100 4.27 9.69 -8.00
CA VAL A 100 5.02 10.33 -9.07
C VAL A 100 4.95 11.84 -8.91
N GLU A 101 6.00 12.52 -9.35
CA GLU A 101 6.05 13.99 -9.36
C GLU A 101 5.10 14.54 -10.42
N VAL A 102 4.46 15.66 -10.10
CA VAL A 102 3.56 16.38 -11.01
C VAL A 102 4.32 17.57 -11.58
N PHE A 103 4.55 17.55 -12.89
CA PHE A 103 5.26 18.64 -13.56
C PHE A 103 4.28 19.70 -14.07
N PRO A 104 4.68 20.99 -14.15
CA PRO A 104 3.83 22.04 -14.70
C PRO A 104 3.38 21.77 -16.15
N SER A 105 4.14 20.97 -16.90
CA SER A 105 3.87 20.55 -18.27
C SER A 105 2.91 19.37 -18.38
N ASP A 106 2.54 18.73 -17.27
CA ASP A 106 1.57 17.64 -17.29
C ASP A 106 0.23 18.19 -17.79
N ARG A 107 -0.28 17.61 -18.87
CA ARG A 107 -1.57 17.98 -19.48
C ARG A 107 -2.77 17.62 -18.59
N ASP A 108 -2.53 16.83 -17.55
CA ASP A 108 -3.51 16.47 -16.55
C ASP A 108 -3.70 17.65 -15.59
N SER A 109 -4.70 18.48 -15.89
CA SER A 109 -5.09 19.65 -15.11
C SER A 109 -5.80 19.30 -13.80
N SER A 110 -5.78 18.02 -13.39
CA SER A 110 -6.39 17.62 -12.13
C SER A 110 -5.75 18.37 -10.96
N THR A 111 -6.56 19.14 -10.25
CA THR A 111 -6.18 19.89 -9.05
C THR A 111 -5.88 18.98 -7.85
N HIS A 112 -5.99 17.67 -8.02
CA HIS A 112 -5.79 16.65 -7.00
C HIS A 112 -4.32 16.22 -6.88
N PHE A 113 -3.44 17.18 -6.62
CA PHE A 113 -2.07 16.89 -6.18
C PHE A 113 -1.95 17.03 -4.66
N MET A 114 -0.98 16.33 -4.09
CA MET A 114 -0.63 16.45 -2.68
C MET A 114 0.78 17.03 -2.56
N MET A 115 1.09 17.61 -1.40
CA MET A 115 2.41 18.14 -1.12
C MET A 115 3.19 17.19 -0.23
N SER A 116 4.43 16.87 -0.62
CA SER A 116 5.38 16.17 0.24
C SER A 116 6.80 16.60 -0.10
N SER A 117 7.56 16.98 0.92
CA SER A 117 8.95 17.44 0.83
C SER A 117 9.13 18.58 -0.18
N GLY A 118 8.16 19.52 -0.19
CA GLY A 118 8.15 20.66 -1.11
C GLY A 118 7.73 20.35 -2.55
N ARG A 119 7.42 19.08 -2.86
CA ARG A 119 7.05 18.65 -4.22
C ARG A 119 5.57 18.38 -4.34
N LYS A 120 5.01 18.68 -5.53
CA LYS A 120 3.67 18.25 -5.93
C LYS A 120 3.74 16.80 -6.38
N VAL A 121 2.93 15.94 -5.78
CA VAL A 121 2.92 14.50 -6.06
C VAL A 121 1.51 13.98 -6.25
N ARG A 122 1.38 12.90 -7.01
CA ARG A 122 0.13 12.14 -7.19
C ARG A 122 0.39 10.63 -7.09
N PRO A 123 -0.61 9.80 -6.77
CA PRO A 123 -0.44 8.35 -6.72
C PRO A 123 -0.03 7.79 -8.10
N ALA A 124 0.93 6.88 -8.16
CA ALA A 124 1.51 6.39 -9.41
C ALA A 124 0.48 5.64 -10.28
N LEU A 125 -0.40 4.86 -9.66
CA LEU A 125 -1.37 4.02 -10.36
C LEU A 125 -2.66 4.73 -10.83
N GLY A 126 -2.83 6.01 -10.48
CA GLY A 126 -3.95 6.83 -10.96
C GLY A 126 -5.36 6.28 -10.68
N MET A 127 -6.31 6.65 -11.54
CA MET A 127 -7.75 6.40 -11.36
C MET A 127 -8.16 4.92 -11.47
N GLY A 128 -7.44 4.13 -12.28
CA GLY A 128 -7.74 2.70 -12.47
C GLY A 128 -7.61 1.88 -11.18
N TRP A 129 -6.66 2.25 -10.32
CA TRP A 129 -6.47 1.65 -9.00
C TRP A 129 -7.43 2.24 -7.95
N THR A 130 -7.60 3.56 -7.98
CA THR A 130 -8.30 4.35 -6.96
C THR A 130 -9.73 3.88 -6.65
N ARG A 131 -10.45 3.36 -7.64
CA ARG A 131 -11.86 2.92 -7.47
C ARG A 131 -12.03 1.64 -6.66
N ASN A 132 -10.97 0.85 -6.44
CA ASN A 132 -11.05 -0.47 -5.80
C ASN A 132 -10.60 -0.47 -4.33
N ILE A 133 -10.31 0.70 -3.76
CA ILE A 133 -9.71 0.84 -2.43
C ILE A 133 -10.76 1.31 -1.42
N ALA A 134 -10.84 0.65 -0.27
CA ALA A 134 -11.77 1.02 0.80
C ALA A 134 -11.30 2.27 1.57
N THR A 135 -10.02 2.30 1.94
CA THR A 135 -9.40 3.40 2.69
C THR A 135 -8.09 3.81 2.04
N ARG A 136 -7.90 5.11 1.80
CA ARG A 136 -6.65 5.68 1.26
C ARG A 136 -6.01 6.57 2.31
N LEU A 137 -4.78 6.25 2.67
CA LEU A 137 -3.95 7.06 3.54
C LEU A 137 -2.83 7.71 2.71
N PHE A 138 -2.48 8.93 3.06
CA PHE A 138 -1.34 9.63 2.49
C PHE A 138 -0.34 9.99 3.57
N LEU A 139 0.90 9.55 3.37
CA LEU A 139 2.01 9.87 4.25
C LEU A 139 2.81 11.01 3.62
N SER A 140 2.85 12.16 4.29
CA SER A 140 3.61 13.33 3.85
C SER A 140 4.77 13.61 4.80
N LYS A 141 5.79 14.28 4.28
CA LYS A 141 6.97 14.72 5.02
C LYS A 141 7.21 16.18 4.71
N THR A 142 7.24 17.06 5.70
CA THR A 142 7.45 18.49 5.52
C THR A 142 8.61 18.95 6.38
N MET A 143 9.50 19.76 5.82
CA MET A 143 10.59 20.35 6.59
C MET A 143 10.06 21.54 7.37
N ASN A 144 10.22 21.50 8.69
CA ASN A 144 9.89 22.61 9.55
C ASN A 144 11.11 23.54 9.62
N SER A 145 11.01 24.70 8.97
CA SER A 145 12.11 25.66 8.88
C SER A 145 12.56 26.20 10.24
N SER A 146 11.69 26.18 11.25
CA SER A 146 12.01 26.71 12.59
C SER A 146 12.79 25.73 13.44
N THR A 147 12.43 24.44 13.41
CA THR A 147 13.08 23.39 14.21
C THR A 147 14.16 22.64 13.45
N GLN A 148 14.26 22.87 12.14
CA GLN A 148 15.05 22.07 11.20
C GLN A 148 14.76 20.55 11.28
N MET A 149 13.57 20.19 11.73
CA MET A 149 13.11 18.81 11.79
C MET A 149 12.11 18.51 10.69
N PHE A 150 11.94 17.22 10.40
CA PHE A 150 10.91 16.76 9.48
C PHE A 150 9.65 16.37 10.23
N ASP A 151 8.57 17.09 9.97
CA ASP A 151 7.23 16.72 10.41
C ASP A 151 6.66 15.68 9.44
N ARG A 152 6.06 14.62 9.97
CA ARG A 152 5.41 13.58 9.17
C ARG A 152 3.94 13.53 9.53
N LEU A 153 3.09 13.53 8.51
CA LEU A 153 1.64 13.46 8.66
C LEU A 153 1.09 12.23 7.94
N CYS A 154 0.15 11.56 8.58
CA CYS A 154 -0.71 10.56 7.97
C CYS A 154 -2.10 11.18 7.80
N SER A 155 -2.56 11.33 6.56
CA SER A 155 -3.86 11.92 6.23
C SER A 155 -4.79 10.90 5.62
N VAL A 156 -6.05 10.85 6.07
CA VAL A 156 -7.10 10.06 5.44
C VAL A 156 -7.60 10.81 4.21
N LEU A 157 -7.36 10.26 3.01
CA LEU A 157 -7.84 10.83 1.75
C LEU A 157 -9.17 10.25 1.29
N LEU A 158 -9.44 9.00 1.66
CA LEU A 158 -10.69 8.30 1.40
C LEU A 158 -10.92 7.34 2.55
N SER A 159 -12.13 7.33 3.09
CA SER A 159 -12.65 6.22 3.87
C SER A 159 -14.17 6.29 3.87
N SER A 160 -14.84 5.15 4.00
CA SER A 160 -16.29 5.11 4.23
C SER A 160 -16.67 5.16 5.71
N THR A 161 -15.68 5.03 6.61
CA THR A 161 -15.92 4.92 8.07
C THR A 161 -15.10 5.91 8.88
N LEU A 162 -13.95 6.36 8.38
CA LEU A 162 -13.10 7.33 9.05
C LEU A 162 -13.40 8.75 8.56
N GLU A 163 -13.32 9.70 9.49
CA GLU A 163 -13.32 11.12 9.16
C GLU A 163 -12.06 11.47 8.34
N LEU A 164 -12.22 12.42 7.43
CA LEU A 164 -11.09 13.00 6.69
C LEU A 164 -10.29 13.88 7.64
N ASN A 165 -9.29 13.27 8.29
CA ASN A 165 -8.44 13.91 9.27
C ASN A 165 -6.97 13.54 9.02
N ALA A 166 -6.07 14.20 9.74
CA ALA A 166 -4.64 13.92 9.71
C ALA A 166 -4.07 13.81 11.12
N CYS A 167 -3.09 12.93 11.31
CA CYS A 167 -2.31 12.85 12.54
C CYS A 167 -0.81 12.95 12.26
N SER A 168 -0.08 13.49 13.22
CA SER A 168 1.37 13.56 13.19
C SER A 168 1.98 12.29 13.77
N PHE A 169 3.10 11.85 13.20
CA PHE A 169 3.86 10.72 13.72
C PHE A 169 5.37 10.96 13.60
N LYS A 170 6.16 10.19 14.34
CA LYS A 170 7.62 10.15 14.27
C LYS A 170 8.08 8.74 13.91
N ILE A 171 9.28 8.66 13.32
CA ILE A 171 9.97 7.39 13.09
C ILE A 171 11.24 7.43 13.93
N THR A 172 11.36 6.47 14.82
CA THR A 172 12.49 6.29 15.75
C THR A 172 13.13 4.93 15.52
N GLU A 173 14.19 4.62 16.25
CA GLU A 173 14.81 3.28 16.25
C GLU A 173 13.85 2.17 16.70
N GLN A 174 12.80 2.53 17.46
CA GLN A 174 11.76 1.61 17.91
C GLN A 174 10.59 1.49 16.91
N GLY A 175 10.66 2.18 15.78
CA GLY A 175 9.61 2.23 14.76
C GLY A 175 8.77 3.49 14.80
N VAL A 176 7.48 3.37 14.42
CA VAL A 176 6.54 4.50 14.34
C VAL A 176 5.98 4.82 15.73
N THR A 177 6.06 6.08 16.14
CA THR A 177 5.55 6.58 17.42
C THR A 177 4.72 7.84 17.22
N ASP A 178 3.93 8.21 18.24
CA ASP A 178 3.24 9.49 18.26
C ASP A 178 4.25 10.65 18.26
N ALA A 179 3.85 11.77 17.65
CA ALA A 179 4.66 12.99 17.54
C ALA A 179 4.51 13.92 18.74
#